data_AF-A0AAW7VZ75-F1
#
_entry.id   AF-A0AAW7VZ75-F1
#
_cell.length_a   1.000
_cell.length_b   1.000
_cell.length_c   1.000
_cell.angle_alpha   90.00
_cell.angle_beta   90.00
_cell.angle_gamma   90.00
#
_symmetry.space_group_name_H-M   'P 1'
#
loop_
_entity.id
_entity.type
_entity.pdbx_description
1 polymer ?
#
loop_
_entity_poly.entity_id
_entity_poly.type
_entity_poly.pdbx_seq_one_letter_code
_entity_poly.pdbx_strand_id
1 'polypeptide(L)'
;MSSVAAARTFLNVPAEVSALSVLEEIDSHLFTAPYFRLDADNRKASEAFETAAQARKMYQRAVVVGNVRRGVVAIDIDLDDDDAAEAILYHLRTWCEDHAAWHTTRRSGGGAGRWHFIAVPPAGQAAQLEELATALRVRSGYSGTDVDVRFTLRLLSSPHRKTGVIQALEDCPHELLAGLPKTVHAEARSNGRPTPAVPAPDANATLTRAQWAAFRSSPKLETRSHTEFEICRRLKGHGASPEAAWNALTTARNRSDIGHAKERDYAWFLINMWRKIRLVPAVKEQRNGGRRRPTDGYDWAAWALPMSANVRRLWSVWDGRHARTVEHVAIVAADRIGRSSEGRAPLPLRDLMEDTGRDIKTISAALRSLVDVGLLVRVSRFSYSADVASASDVYALGGAYETPKSLTPTPRSYTPRSALWHALGSSALSLLLTTLHAGTRLSLRTLATASHYSSSPLSTRQRQLITGLLNELVQRNVLSQDGPDAWRNSTKGAVTQPRAGLRILAAVRTRIARERAAFRSLVESQRESWKETWTAQKQAALEVMKERRREHQIKWWESLSAEERQLRQRIWKEHWNNATLAERQARKEYLKRQRPMATDWELAA
;
A
#
# COMPACT_ATOMS: atom_id res chain seq x y z
N MET A 1 -31.74 -35.52 -27.01
CA MET A 1 -32.38 -34.29 -26.50
C MET A 1 -32.07 -34.15 -25.01
N SER A 2 -31.41 -33.03 -24.68
CA SER A 2 -31.24 -32.37 -23.38
C SER A 2 -31.03 -33.19 -22.09
N SER A 3 -29.76 -33.35 -21.72
CA SER A 3 -29.31 -33.53 -20.34
C SER A 3 -29.19 -32.16 -19.66
N VAL A 4 -30.24 -31.75 -18.96
CA VAL A 4 -30.22 -30.64 -17.99
C VAL A 4 -29.79 -31.23 -16.65
N ALA A 5 -28.51 -31.15 -16.33
CA ALA A 5 -28.02 -31.42 -14.98
C ALA A 5 -26.75 -30.62 -14.69
N ALA A 6 -26.75 -29.96 -13.53
CA ALA A 6 -25.66 -29.22 -12.89
C ALA A 6 -25.43 -27.74 -13.31
N ALA A 7 -26.47 -26.92 -13.19
CA ALA A 7 -26.31 -25.50 -12.85
C ALA A 7 -26.71 -25.32 -11.37
N ARG A 8 -25.83 -25.72 -10.43
CA ARG A 8 -25.98 -25.30 -9.02
C ARG A 8 -25.49 -23.86 -8.94
N THR A 9 -26.45 -22.95 -8.90
CA THR A 9 -26.31 -21.51 -8.78
C THR A 9 -25.57 -21.17 -7.47
N PHE A 10 -24.33 -20.69 -7.58
CA PHE A 10 -23.56 -20.19 -6.44
C PHE A 10 -24.10 -18.81 -6.02
N LEU A 11 -25.02 -18.82 -5.06
CA LEU A 11 -25.51 -17.63 -4.35
C LEU A 11 -24.67 -17.44 -3.08
N ASN A 12 -23.70 -16.52 -3.14
CA ASN A 12 -23.35 -15.53 -2.10
C ASN A 12 -21.91 -15.00 -2.24
N VAL A 13 -21.76 -13.72 -1.85
CA VAL A 13 -20.55 -12.98 -1.44
C VAL A 13 -19.98 -11.95 -2.46
N PRO A 14 -19.69 -10.69 -2.03
CA PRO A 14 -19.57 -9.51 -2.87
C PRO A 14 -18.11 -9.14 -3.20
N ALA A 15 -17.89 -8.68 -4.43
CA ALA A 15 -16.79 -7.79 -4.81
C ALA A 15 -17.22 -6.98 -6.03
N GLU A 16 -16.89 -5.70 -6.00
CA GLU A 16 -17.47 -4.60 -6.75
C GLU A 16 -17.28 -4.72 -8.27
N VAL A 17 -18.32 -4.33 -9.01
CA VAL A 17 -18.33 -4.21 -10.48
C VAL A 17 -17.22 -3.26 -10.99
N SER A 18 -16.63 -2.41 -10.14
CA SER A 18 -15.59 -1.43 -10.49
C SER A 18 -14.19 -2.03 -10.69
N ALA A 19 -13.81 -3.07 -9.94
CA ALA A 19 -12.50 -3.69 -10.08
C ALA A 19 -12.43 -4.63 -11.29
N LEU A 20 -13.57 -5.22 -11.67
CA LEU A 20 -13.63 -6.15 -12.79
C LEU A 20 -13.19 -5.50 -14.09
N SER A 21 -13.80 -4.36 -14.47
CA SER A 21 -13.49 -3.65 -15.73
C SER A 21 -12.00 -3.28 -15.86
N VAL A 22 -11.37 -2.89 -14.75
CA VAL A 22 -9.94 -2.56 -14.69
C VAL A 22 -9.09 -3.80 -14.93
N LEU A 23 -9.45 -4.94 -14.33
CA LEU A 23 -8.77 -6.21 -14.59
C LEU A 23 -8.96 -6.67 -16.04
N GLU A 24 -10.11 -6.40 -16.66
CA GLU A 24 -10.31 -6.71 -18.09
C GLU A 24 -9.43 -5.84 -18.98
N GLU A 25 -9.26 -4.56 -18.64
CA GLU A 25 -8.36 -3.65 -19.34
C GLU A 25 -6.92 -4.12 -19.23
N ILE A 26 -6.46 -4.48 -18.02
CA ILE A 26 -5.13 -5.08 -17.81
C ILE A 26 -4.99 -6.37 -18.63
N ASP A 27 -5.98 -7.27 -18.61
CA ASP A 27 -5.93 -8.51 -19.38
C ASP A 27 -5.79 -8.28 -20.90
N SER A 28 -6.39 -7.23 -21.44
CA SER A 28 -6.28 -6.88 -22.86
C SER A 28 -4.84 -6.50 -23.28
N HIS A 29 -4.06 -6.01 -22.32
CA HIS A 29 -2.65 -5.68 -22.50
C HIS A 29 -1.74 -6.88 -22.27
N LEU A 30 -2.10 -7.80 -21.37
CA LEU A 30 -1.26 -8.94 -20.99
C LEU A 30 -1.46 -10.18 -21.84
N PHE A 31 -2.66 -10.37 -22.39
CA PHE A 31 -3.06 -11.60 -23.08
C PHE A 31 -3.52 -11.36 -24.52
N THR A 32 -3.48 -12.42 -25.32
CA THR A 32 -3.95 -12.46 -26.70
C THR A 32 -4.64 -13.79 -27.01
N ALA A 33 -5.37 -13.83 -28.13
CA ALA A 33 -6.03 -15.03 -28.65
C ALA A 33 -5.02 -16.14 -29.06
N PRO A 34 -5.49 -17.39 -29.26
CA PRO A 34 -6.81 -17.90 -28.86
C PRO A 34 -7.00 -17.97 -27.34
N TYR A 35 -8.20 -17.60 -26.87
CA TYR A 35 -8.66 -17.85 -25.51
C TYR A 35 -9.38 -19.19 -25.45
N PHE A 36 -9.30 -19.92 -24.34
CA PHE A 36 -10.04 -21.17 -24.16
C PHE A 36 -10.49 -21.34 -22.71
N ARG A 37 -11.45 -22.26 -22.50
CA ARG A 37 -12.00 -22.55 -21.17
C ARG A 37 -11.29 -23.76 -20.54
N LEU A 38 -11.13 -23.71 -19.23
CA LEU A 38 -10.83 -24.90 -18.41
C LEU A 38 -12.11 -25.42 -17.76
N ASP A 39 -12.28 -26.74 -17.76
CA ASP A 39 -13.33 -27.39 -16.96
C ASP A 39 -12.93 -27.50 -15.47
N ALA A 40 -13.80 -28.10 -14.67
CA ALA A 40 -13.57 -28.28 -13.23
C ALA A 40 -12.33 -29.15 -12.93
N ASP A 41 -12.00 -30.07 -13.84
CA ASP A 41 -10.88 -31.01 -13.77
C ASP A 41 -9.60 -30.46 -14.39
N ASN A 42 -9.56 -29.16 -14.71
CA ASN A 42 -8.43 -28.46 -15.30
C ASN A 42 -8.06 -28.94 -16.71
N ARG A 43 -9.03 -29.48 -17.47
CA ARG A 43 -8.85 -29.86 -18.87
C ARG A 43 -9.33 -28.75 -19.79
N LYS A 44 -8.60 -28.56 -20.89
CA LYS A 44 -8.96 -27.61 -21.95
C LYS A 44 -10.25 -28.06 -22.62
N ALA A 45 -11.28 -27.24 -22.53
CA ALA A 45 -12.49 -27.42 -23.32
C ALA A 45 -12.17 -27.19 -24.81
N SER A 46 -12.86 -27.88 -25.71
CA SER A 46 -12.65 -27.83 -27.16
C SER A 46 -12.92 -26.46 -27.80
N GLU A 47 -13.60 -25.56 -27.09
CA GLU A 47 -14.00 -24.24 -27.58
C GLU A 47 -12.86 -23.22 -27.41
N ALA A 48 -12.51 -22.54 -28.52
CA ALA A 48 -11.59 -21.41 -28.55
C ALA A 48 -12.33 -20.12 -28.94
N PHE A 49 -11.90 -18.99 -28.40
CA PHE A 49 -12.49 -17.67 -28.61
C PHE A 49 -11.43 -16.68 -29.10
N GLU A 50 -11.84 -15.79 -30.00
CA GLU A 50 -10.96 -14.74 -30.54
C GLU A 50 -10.80 -13.56 -29.57
N THR A 51 -11.75 -13.35 -28.66
CA THR A 51 -11.67 -12.29 -27.66
C THR A 51 -12.05 -12.80 -26.27
N ALA A 52 -11.42 -12.26 -25.24
CA ALA A 52 -11.77 -12.56 -23.85
C ALA A 52 -13.22 -12.14 -23.51
N ALA A 53 -13.76 -11.13 -24.21
CA ALA A 53 -15.14 -10.68 -24.07
C ALA A 53 -16.15 -11.70 -24.62
N GLN A 54 -15.85 -12.33 -25.77
CA GLN A 54 -16.68 -13.42 -26.33
C GLN A 54 -16.72 -14.62 -25.36
N ALA A 55 -15.56 -15.05 -24.86
CA ALA A 55 -15.46 -16.17 -23.90
C ALA A 55 -16.33 -15.93 -22.65
N ARG A 56 -16.34 -14.69 -22.14
CA ARG A 56 -17.09 -14.30 -20.94
C ARG A 56 -18.58 -14.08 -21.17
N LYS A 57 -18.96 -13.46 -22.30
CA LYS A 57 -20.37 -13.22 -22.66
C LYS A 57 -21.13 -14.52 -22.83
N MET A 58 -20.45 -15.53 -23.39
CA MET A 58 -21.02 -16.85 -23.62
C MET A 58 -21.15 -17.66 -22.33
N TYR A 59 -20.22 -17.46 -21.38
CA TYR A 59 -20.19 -18.21 -20.12
C TYR A 59 -19.82 -17.30 -18.94
N GLN A 60 -20.83 -16.68 -18.32
CA GLN A 60 -20.63 -15.84 -17.14
C GLN A 60 -19.86 -16.63 -16.07
N ARG A 61 -18.73 -16.07 -15.60
CA ARG A 61 -17.87 -16.64 -14.55
C ARG A 61 -17.17 -17.97 -14.91
N ALA A 62 -16.97 -18.27 -16.20
CA ALA A 62 -16.12 -19.38 -16.62
C ALA A 62 -14.63 -19.11 -16.40
N VAL A 63 -13.84 -20.18 -16.24
CA VAL A 63 -12.38 -20.12 -16.10
C VAL A 63 -11.77 -19.98 -17.48
N VAL A 64 -11.38 -18.75 -17.83
CA VAL A 64 -10.81 -18.41 -19.13
C VAL A 64 -9.29 -18.30 -19.04
N VAL A 65 -8.61 -18.93 -19.99
CA VAL A 65 -7.16 -18.90 -20.19
C VAL A 65 -6.87 -18.20 -21.51
N GLY A 66 -5.86 -17.33 -21.53
CA GLY A 66 -5.38 -16.67 -22.74
C GLY A 66 -3.90 -16.95 -22.98
N ASN A 67 -3.45 -16.72 -24.21
CA ASN A 67 -2.02 -16.72 -24.50
C ASN A 67 -1.38 -15.46 -23.94
N VAL A 68 -0.22 -15.60 -23.33
CA VAL A 68 0.58 -14.48 -22.83
C VAL A 68 1.13 -13.71 -24.03
N ARG A 69 0.92 -12.40 -24.03
CA ARG A 69 1.28 -11.55 -25.17
C ARG A 69 2.81 -11.42 -25.25
N ARG A 70 3.35 -11.29 -26.47
CA ARG A 70 4.80 -11.15 -26.69
C ARG A 70 5.37 -9.96 -25.89
N GLY A 71 6.46 -10.19 -25.16
CA GLY A 71 7.08 -9.19 -24.28
C GLY A 71 6.52 -9.18 -22.86
N VAL A 72 5.50 -9.99 -22.57
CA VAL A 72 5.02 -10.27 -21.22
C VAL A 72 5.61 -11.61 -20.79
N VAL A 73 6.09 -11.68 -19.54
CA VAL A 73 6.57 -12.92 -18.94
C VAL A 73 5.60 -13.33 -17.84
N ALA A 74 5.09 -14.54 -17.93
CA ALA A 74 4.19 -15.12 -16.93
C ALA A 74 4.85 -16.36 -16.33
N ILE A 75 4.87 -16.44 -15.00
CA ILE A 75 5.47 -17.54 -14.25
C ILE A 75 4.40 -18.10 -13.32
N ASP A 76 4.13 -19.39 -13.46
CA ASP A 76 3.25 -20.16 -12.60
C ASP A 76 4.09 -20.88 -11.55
N ILE A 77 3.85 -20.57 -10.29
CA ILE A 77 4.55 -21.12 -9.13
C ILE A 77 3.56 -22.05 -8.44
N ASP A 78 3.85 -23.34 -8.41
CA ASP A 78 3.03 -24.37 -7.76
C ASP A 78 3.91 -25.12 -6.75
N LEU A 79 4.22 -24.46 -5.63
CA LEU A 79 4.99 -25.02 -4.53
C LEU A 79 4.07 -25.48 -3.40
N ASP A 80 4.59 -26.33 -2.51
CA ASP A 80 3.82 -26.90 -1.39
C ASP A 80 3.71 -25.98 -0.16
N ASP A 81 4.49 -24.90 -0.12
CA ASP A 81 4.61 -24.00 1.03
C ASP A 81 4.77 -22.53 0.60
N ASP A 82 4.18 -21.62 1.38
CA ASP A 82 4.15 -20.18 1.07
C ASP A 82 5.54 -19.53 1.20
N ASP A 83 6.36 -19.92 2.19
CA ASP A 83 7.69 -19.31 2.40
C ASP A 83 8.61 -19.58 1.21
N ALA A 84 8.54 -20.78 0.65
CA ALA A 84 9.28 -21.17 -0.54
C ALA A 84 8.86 -20.34 -1.78
N ALA A 85 7.56 -20.11 -1.95
CA ALA A 85 7.05 -19.29 -3.05
C ALA A 85 7.41 -17.82 -2.87
N GLU A 86 7.32 -17.28 -1.65
CA GLU A 86 7.72 -15.92 -1.32
C GLU A 86 9.21 -15.68 -1.61
N ALA A 87 10.08 -16.65 -1.37
CA ALA A 87 11.50 -16.55 -1.72
C ALA A 87 11.72 -16.43 -3.25
N ILE A 88 10.99 -17.20 -4.06
CA ILE A 88 11.05 -17.10 -5.53
C ILE A 88 10.50 -15.74 -5.98
N LEU A 89 9.35 -15.34 -5.45
CA LEU A 89 8.72 -14.05 -5.74
C LEU A 89 9.62 -12.87 -5.36
N TYR A 90 10.33 -12.93 -4.24
CA TYR A 90 11.29 -11.92 -3.83
C TYR A 90 12.34 -11.68 -4.92
N HIS A 91 12.97 -12.74 -5.43
CA HIS A 91 13.99 -12.61 -6.47
C HIS A 91 13.43 -12.07 -7.79
N LEU A 92 12.23 -12.50 -8.20
CA LEU A 92 11.57 -12.02 -9.41
C LEU A 92 11.17 -10.54 -9.29
N ARG A 93 10.64 -10.12 -8.13
CA ARG A 93 10.30 -8.72 -7.82
C ARG A 93 11.55 -7.85 -7.81
N THR A 94 12.60 -8.26 -7.11
CA THR A 94 13.88 -7.54 -7.09
C THR A 94 14.43 -7.34 -8.50
N TRP A 95 14.38 -8.38 -9.35
CA TRP A 95 14.79 -8.22 -10.74
C TRP A 95 13.95 -7.16 -11.46
N CYS A 96 12.63 -7.20 -11.32
CA CYS A 96 11.77 -6.20 -11.95
C CYS A 96 12.02 -4.78 -11.41
N GLU A 97 12.28 -4.63 -10.12
CA GLU A 97 12.64 -3.36 -9.49
C GLU A 97 13.97 -2.81 -10.04
N ASP A 98 14.99 -3.67 -10.16
CA ASP A 98 16.31 -3.31 -10.70
C ASP A 98 16.25 -2.91 -12.17
N HIS A 99 15.35 -3.53 -12.95
CA HIS A 99 15.20 -3.31 -14.39
C HIS A 99 14.06 -2.35 -14.74
N ALA A 100 13.41 -1.74 -13.74
CA ALA A 100 12.22 -0.90 -13.91
C ALA A 100 11.10 -1.56 -14.74
N ALA A 101 10.97 -2.89 -14.63
CA ALA A 101 9.91 -3.67 -15.24
C ALA A 101 8.62 -3.53 -14.43
N TRP A 102 7.49 -3.44 -15.13
CA TRP A 102 6.18 -3.55 -14.49
C TRP A 102 5.96 -5.00 -14.06
N HIS A 103 5.39 -5.25 -12.87
CA HIS A 103 5.04 -6.59 -12.44
C HIS A 103 3.80 -6.61 -11.54
N THR A 104 3.20 -7.79 -11.40
CA THR A 104 2.14 -8.07 -10.42
C THR A 104 2.17 -9.54 -10.03
N THR A 105 1.60 -9.84 -8.86
CA THR A 105 1.45 -11.20 -8.34
C THR A 105 0.06 -11.45 -7.81
N ARG A 106 -0.39 -12.70 -7.92
CA ARG A 106 -1.63 -13.16 -7.28
C ARG A 106 -1.55 -14.63 -6.93
N ARG A 107 -2.37 -15.07 -5.99
CA ARG A 107 -2.50 -16.50 -5.70
C ARG A 107 -3.16 -17.24 -6.88
N SER A 108 -2.53 -18.31 -7.35
CA SER A 108 -3.01 -19.10 -8.50
C SER A 108 -4.09 -20.13 -8.08
N GLY A 109 -4.08 -20.55 -6.80
CA GLY A 109 -5.01 -21.50 -6.19
C GLY A 109 -5.34 -21.20 -4.71
N GLY A 110 -5.98 -22.16 -4.03
CA GLY A 110 -6.33 -22.09 -2.60
C GLY A 110 -5.37 -22.81 -1.65
N GLY A 111 -4.29 -23.40 -2.18
CA GLY A 111 -3.23 -24.03 -1.38
C GLY A 111 -2.07 -23.06 -1.12
N ALA A 112 -1.30 -23.31 -0.07
CA ALA A 112 -0.03 -22.62 0.20
C ALA A 112 0.96 -22.85 -0.96
N GLY A 113 1.80 -21.87 -1.25
CA GLY A 113 2.88 -21.92 -2.24
C GLY A 113 2.47 -21.68 -3.70
N ARG A 114 1.19 -21.37 -3.96
CA ARG A 114 0.63 -21.31 -5.32
C ARG A 114 0.40 -19.89 -5.82
N TRP A 115 1.24 -19.43 -6.75
CA TRP A 115 1.26 -18.05 -7.23
C TRP A 115 1.35 -17.93 -8.75
N HIS A 116 0.76 -16.87 -9.29
CA HIS A 116 1.07 -16.37 -10.61
C HIS A 116 1.87 -15.09 -10.45
N PHE A 117 3.02 -15.02 -11.11
CA PHE A 117 3.81 -13.82 -11.28
C PHE A 117 3.71 -13.39 -12.74
N ILE A 118 3.41 -12.12 -13.00
CA ILE A 118 3.33 -11.58 -14.36
C ILE A 118 4.15 -10.29 -14.40
N ALA A 119 5.00 -10.15 -15.40
CA ALA A 119 5.79 -8.94 -15.63
C ALA A 119 5.75 -8.50 -17.08
N VAL A 120 5.96 -7.20 -17.29
CA VAL A 120 6.25 -6.59 -18.59
C VAL A 120 7.67 -6.01 -18.52
N PRO A 121 8.70 -6.81 -18.86
CA PRO A 121 10.07 -6.35 -18.92
C PRO A 121 10.28 -5.26 -19.98
N PRO A 122 11.30 -4.40 -19.82
CA PRO A 122 11.77 -3.54 -20.90
C PRO A 122 12.06 -4.35 -22.17
N ALA A 123 11.91 -3.71 -23.33
CA ALA A 123 12.12 -4.36 -24.63
C ALA A 123 13.47 -5.09 -24.70
N GLY A 124 13.44 -6.36 -25.08
CA GLY A 124 14.62 -7.22 -25.18
C GLY A 124 15.07 -7.90 -23.88
N GLN A 125 14.43 -7.64 -22.74
CA GLN A 125 14.81 -8.23 -21.45
C GLN A 125 13.91 -9.37 -20.98
N ALA A 126 12.85 -9.72 -21.73
CA ALA A 126 11.97 -10.85 -21.40
C ALA A 126 12.74 -12.15 -21.21
N ALA A 127 13.65 -12.47 -22.13
CA ALA A 127 14.49 -13.67 -22.05
C ALA A 127 15.36 -13.72 -20.79
N GLN A 128 15.82 -12.57 -20.28
CA GLN A 128 16.62 -12.52 -19.05
C GLN A 128 15.78 -12.85 -17.81
N LEU A 129 14.52 -12.41 -17.78
CA LEU A 129 13.59 -12.76 -16.70
C LEU A 129 13.16 -14.23 -16.77
N GLU A 130 12.94 -14.76 -17.97
CA GLU A 130 12.67 -16.19 -18.18
C GLU A 130 13.88 -17.06 -17.79
N GLU A 131 15.09 -16.60 -18.11
CA GLU A 131 16.34 -17.24 -17.69
C GLU A 131 16.52 -17.15 -16.18
N LEU A 132 16.18 -16.03 -15.55
CA LEU A 132 16.18 -15.90 -14.09
C LEU A 132 15.18 -16.88 -13.46
N ALA A 133 13.95 -16.96 -13.97
CA ALA A 133 12.95 -17.91 -13.47
C ALA A 133 13.45 -19.36 -13.60
N THR A 134 14.04 -19.69 -14.75
CA THR A 134 14.67 -20.98 -15.01
C THR A 134 15.85 -21.24 -14.07
N ALA A 135 16.68 -20.23 -13.81
CA ALA A 135 17.81 -20.32 -12.91
C ALA A 135 17.34 -20.49 -11.46
N LEU A 136 16.31 -19.77 -11.01
CA LEU A 136 15.71 -19.91 -9.69
C LEU A 136 15.10 -21.31 -9.50
N ARG A 137 14.39 -21.81 -10.52
CA ARG A 137 13.88 -23.18 -10.57
C ARG A 137 15.00 -24.20 -10.41
N VAL A 138 16.01 -24.14 -11.28
CA VAL A 138 17.15 -25.07 -11.28
C VAL A 138 17.94 -25.00 -9.98
N ARG A 139 18.27 -23.79 -9.50
CA ARG A 139 19.01 -23.58 -8.25
C ARG A 139 18.25 -24.07 -7.02
N SER A 140 16.92 -23.99 -7.05
CA SER A 140 16.09 -24.38 -5.91
C SER A 140 15.65 -25.85 -5.96
N GLY A 141 16.04 -26.59 -7.01
CA GLY A 141 15.68 -28.00 -7.18
C GLY A 141 14.20 -28.22 -7.50
N TYR A 142 13.53 -27.24 -8.09
CA TYR A 142 12.12 -27.30 -8.44
C TYR A 142 11.93 -27.87 -9.86
N SER A 143 10.85 -28.62 -10.03
CA SER A 143 10.48 -29.22 -11.31
C SER A 143 10.04 -28.15 -12.32
N GLY A 144 9.97 -28.53 -13.60
CA GLY A 144 9.44 -27.65 -14.65
C GLY A 144 8.00 -27.19 -14.37
N THR A 145 7.23 -27.95 -13.60
CA THR A 145 5.84 -27.63 -13.25
C THR A 145 5.71 -26.80 -11.97
N ASP A 146 6.76 -26.76 -11.15
CA ASP A 146 6.77 -26.07 -9.85
C ASP A 146 7.03 -24.56 -10.00
N VAL A 147 7.87 -24.17 -10.97
CA VAL A 147 8.13 -22.78 -11.35
C VAL A 147 8.19 -22.73 -12.88
N ASP A 148 7.04 -22.62 -13.52
CA ASP A 148 6.87 -22.77 -14.95
C ASP A 148 6.75 -21.41 -15.65
N VAL A 149 7.56 -21.17 -16.69
CA VAL A 149 7.39 -20.02 -17.57
C VAL A 149 6.28 -20.37 -18.56
N ARG A 150 5.13 -19.73 -18.40
CA ARG A 150 3.91 -20.08 -19.12
C ARG A 150 3.70 -19.20 -20.34
N PHE A 151 3.39 -19.84 -21.46
CA PHE A 151 2.83 -19.17 -22.64
C PHE A 151 1.30 -19.02 -22.58
N THR A 152 0.64 -19.73 -21.67
CA THR A 152 -0.80 -19.62 -21.42
C THR A 152 -1.07 -19.48 -19.94
N LEU A 153 -1.92 -18.54 -19.56
CA LEU A 153 -2.30 -18.37 -18.16
C LEU A 153 -3.78 -17.98 -18.04
N ARG A 154 -4.39 -18.36 -16.91
CA ARG A 154 -5.72 -17.86 -16.54
C ARG A 154 -5.70 -16.33 -16.56
N LEU A 155 -6.75 -15.68 -17.06
CA LEU A 155 -6.84 -14.22 -17.05
C LEU A 155 -6.90 -13.66 -15.61
N LEU A 156 -6.48 -12.41 -15.38
CA LEU A 156 -6.58 -11.74 -14.08
C LEU A 156 -8.02 -11.57 -13.63
N SER A 157 -8.89 -11.21 -14.57
CA SER A 157 -10.34 -11.07 -14.38
C SER A 157 -11.11 -12.41 -14.34
N SER A 158 -10.45 -13.54 -14.59
CA SER A 158 -11.10 -14.85 -14.58
C SER A 158 -11.17 -15.43 -13.15
N PRO A 159 -12.32 -15.97 -12.72
CA PRO A 159 -12.44 -16.62 -11.42
C PRO A 159 -11.62 -17.91 -11.34
N HIS A 160 -11.31 -18.33 -10.11
CA HIS A 160 -10.64 -19.60 -9.84
C HIS A 160 -11.61 -20.79 -9.98
N ARG A 161 -11.15 -21.89 -10.60
CA ARG A 161 -11.99 -23.04 -11.01
C ARG A 161 -12.75 -23.73 -9.88
N LYS A 162 -12.17 -23.82 -8.69
CA LYS A 162 -12.81 -24.50 -7.54
C LYS A 162 -13.70 -23.58 -6.71
N THR A 163 -13.37 -22.29 -6.66
CA THR A 163 -14.01 -21.35 -5.72
C THR A 163 -15.00 -20.42 -6.42
N GLY A 164 -14.90 -20.25 -7.75
CA GLY A 164 -15.74 -19.32 -8.51
C GLY A 164 -15.45 -17.84 -8.22
N VAL A 165 -14.41 -17.54 -7.43
CA VAL A 165 -14.04 -16.19 -6.98
C VAL A 165 -12.82 -15.69 -7.79
N ILE A 166 -12.85 -14.42 -8.18
CA ILE A 166 -11.68 -13.72 -8.74
C ILE A 166 -10.70 -13.48 -7.59
N GLN A 167 -9.50 -14.05 -7.70
CA GLN A 167 -8.49 -13.91 -6.66
C GLN A 167 -7.99 -12.47 -6.62
N ALA A 168 -7.89 -11.91 -5.41
CA ALA A 168 -7.34 -10.59 -5.19
C ALA A 168 -5.87 -10.54 -5.66
N LEU A 169 -5.50 -9.41 -6.28
CA LEU A 169 -4.11 -9.06 -6.52
C LEU A 169 -3.52 -8.51 -5.20
N GLU A 170 -2.20 -8.62 -5.03
CA GLU A 170 -1.53 -7.94 -3.91
C GLU A 170 -1.60 -6.41 -4.04
N ASP A 171 -1.52 -5.91 -5.28
CA ASP A 171 -1.56 -4.49 -5.59
C ASP A 171 -2.96 -4.03 -6.05
N CYS A 172 -3.25 -2.73 -5.89
CA CYS A 172 -4.50 -2.15 -6.37
C CYS A 172 -4.57 -2.22 -7.90
N PRO A 173 -5.64 -2.77 -8.51
CA PRO A 173 -5.77 -2.89 -9.96
C PRO A 173 -5.61 -1.56 -10.71
N HIS A 174 -6.08 -0.44 -10.14
CA HIS A 174 -5.92 0.87 -10.76
C HIS A 174 -4.46 1.37 -10.80
N GLU A 175 -3.67 1.07 -9.76
CA GLU A 175 -2.24 1.43 -9.71
C GLU A 175 -1.44 0.59 -10.72
N LEU A 176 -1.78 -0.69 -10.81
CA LEU A 176 -1.25 -1.62 -11.79
C LEU A 176 -1.53 -1.14 -13.21
N LEU A 177 -2.78 -0.82 -13.54
CA LEU A 177 -3.14 -0.30 -14.87
C LEU A 177 -2.42 1.02 -15.20
N ALA A 178 -2.32 1.94 -14.24
CA ALA A 178 -1.64 3.22 -14.44
C ALA A 178 -0.12 3.07 -14.69
N GLY A 179 0.51 2.06 -14.09
CA GLY A 179 1.91 1.73 -14.29
C GLY A 179 2.18 0.87 -15.52
N LEU A 180 1.15 0.27 -16.12
CA LEU A 180 1.29 -0.69 -17.21
C LEU A 180 1.82 0.02 -18.47
N PRO A 181 2.89 -0.49 -19.11
CA PRO A 181 3.44 0.12 -20.31
C PRO A 181 2.38 0.20 -21.41
N LYS A 182 2.07 1.43 -21.84
CA LYS A 182 1.03 1.71 -22.84
C LYS A 182 1.49 1.41 -24.27
N THR A 183 1.96 0.20 -24.57
CA THR A 183 2.09 -0.30 -25.95
C THR A 183 2.45 -1.77 -25.97
N VAL A 184 1.43 -2.63 -26.09
CA VAL A 184 1.57 -3.86 -26.86
C VAL A 184 0.45 -3.81 -27.90
N HIS A 185 0.66 -3.11 -29.00
CA HIS A 185 -0.14 -3.25 -30.23
C HIS A 185 0.74 -2.85 -31.41
N ALA A 186 0.73 -3.72 -32.43
CA ALA A 186 1.30 -3.62 -33.77
C ALA A 186 2.80 -3.93 -33.94
N GLU A 187 3.05 -5.13 -34.47
CA GLU A 187 4.14 -5.36 -35.42
C GLU A 187 3.91 -4.52 -36.70
N ALA A 188 5.00 -4.30 -37.45
CA ALA A 188 5.13 -3.53 -38.69
C ALA A 188 5.27 -2.01 -38.53
N ARG A 189 6.49 -1.59 -38.17
CA ARG A 189 7.38 -0.89 -39.12
C ARG A 189 8.73 -0.61 -38.47
N SER A 190 9.77 -1.10 -39.14
CA SER A 190 11.12 -0.58 -39.01
C SER A 190 11.09 0.94 -39.18
N ASN A 191 11.41 1.66 -38.12
CA ASN A 191 12.32 2.80 -38.15
C ASN A 191 12.66 3.14 -36.71
N GLY A 192 13.91 2.86 -36.36
CA GLY A 192 14.44 3.07 -35.02
C GLY A 192 14.22 4.51 -34.58
N ARG A 193 13.71 4.64 -33.35
CA ARG A 193 14.09 5.76 -32.51
C ARG A 193 14.63 5.16 -31.20
N PRO A 194 15.92 5.34 -30.90
CA PRO A 194 16.49 4.86 -29.65
C PRO A 194 15.69 5.45 -28.49
N THR A 195 15.30 4.61 -27.53
CA THR A 195 15.02 5.09 -26.18
C THR A 195 16.30 5.81 -25.73
N PRO A 196 16.25 7.11 -25.38
CA PRO A 196 17.46 7.83 -25.05
C PRO A 196 18.11 7.13 -23.86
N ALA A 197 19.37 6.72 -24.04
CA ALA A 197 20.23 6.33 -22.94
C ALA A 197 20.10 7.41 -21.85
N VAL A 198 20.07 7.00 -20.58
CA VAL A 198 20.18 7.95 -19.48
C VAL A 198 21.45 8.75 -19.75
N PRO A 199 21.36 10.08 -19.99
CA PRO A 199 22.53 10.84 -20.38
C PRO A 199 23.55 10.73 -19.26
N ALA A 200 24.83 10.56 -19.60
CA ALA A 200 25.89 10.71 -18.61
C ALA A 200 25.77 12.12 -18.00
N PRO A 201 25.95 12.28 -16.69
CA PRO A 201 25.81 13.58 -16.06
C PRO A 201 26.86 14.54 -16.66
N ASP A 202 26.41 15.70 -17.14
CA ASP A 202 27.34 16.72 -17.64
C ASP A 202 28.24 17.19 -16.49
N ALA A 203 29.54 16.95 -16.60
CA ALA A 203 30.52 17.29 -15.58
C ALA A 203 30.58 18.81 -15.31
N ASN A 204 30.11 19.64 -16.24
CA ASN A 204 30.08 21.09 -16.12
C ASN A 204 28.75 21.63 -15.56
N ALA A 205 27.74 20.79 -15.39
CA ALA A 205 26.46 21.20 -14.80
C ALA A 205 26.66 21.56 -13.32
N THR A 206 26.38 22.82 -12.98
CA THR A 206 26.57 23.36 -11.63
C THR A 206 25.31 24.02 -11.11
N LEU A 207 25.15 24.06 -9.79
CA LEU A 207 24.02 24.74 -9.16
C LEU A 207 24.17 26.26 -9.29
N THR A 208 23.05 26.95 -9.51
CA THR A 208 23.00 28.41 -9.42
C THR A 208 23.18 28.89 -7.98
N ARG A 209 23.44 30.19 -7.76
CA ARG A 209 23.61 30.75 -6.42
C ARG A 209 22.40 30.48 -5.50
N ALA A 210 21.17 30.57 -6.03
CA ALA A 210 19.95 30.29 -5.28
C ALA A 210 19.81 28.80 -4.93
N GLN A 211 20.18 27.91 -5.86
CA GLN A 211 20.18 26.46 -5.64
C GLN A 211 21.27 26.04 -4.65
N TRP A 212 22.45 26.67 -4.67
CA TRP A 212 23.48 26.48 -3.65
C TRP A 212 23.02 26.89 -2.26
N ALA A 213 22.26 27.98 -2.14
CA ALA A 213 21.66 28.38 -0.88
C ALA A 213 20.64 27.34 -0.39
N ALA A 214 19.80 26.80 -1.28
CA ALA A 214 18.85 25.72 -0.95
C ALA A 214 19.57 24.41 -0.54
N PHE A 215 20.64 24.06 -1.25
CA PHE A 215 21.48 22.90 -0.96
C PHE A 215 22.10 22.99 0.45
N ARG A 216 22.71 24.14 0.78
CA ARG A 216 23.38 24.35 2.08
C ARG A 216 22.42 24.52 3.25
N SER A 217 21.21 25.05 3.01
CA SER A 217 20.18 25.27 4.04
C SER A 217 19.27 24.06 4.26
N SER A 218 19.52 22.93 3.58
CA SER A 218 18.75 21.70 3.79
C SER A 218 19.09 21.09 5.16
N PRO A 219 18.08 20.78 6.00
CA PRO A 219 18.31 20.25 7.34
C PRO A 219 18.96 18.87 7.26
N LYS A 220 19.84 18.57 8.21
CA LYS A 220 20.29 17.20 8.43
C LYS A 220 19.17 16.45 9.15
N LEU A 221 18.69 15.38 8.54
CA LEU A 221 17.64 14.52 9.08
C LEU A 221 18.25 13.23 9.64
N GLU A 222 17.44 12.45 10.37
CA GLU A 222 17.87 11.25 11.11
C GLU A 222 18.63 10.23 10.26
N THR A 223 18.27 10.13 8.97
CA THR A 223 18.99 9.27 8.03
C THR A 223 19.55 10.09 6.88
N ARG A 224 20.69 9.60 6.36
CA ARG A 224 21.35 10.20 5.21
C ARG A 224 20.49 10.18 3.96
N SER A 225 19.82 9.05 3.66
CA SER A 225 18.91 8.95 2.50
C SER A 225 17.74 9.92 2.58
N HIS A 226 17.22 10.19 3.79
CA HIS A 226 16.19 11.20 3.99
C HIS A 226 16.74 12.62 3.77
N THR A 227 17.99 12.87 4.18
CA THR A 227 18.69 14.14 3.93
C THR A 227 18.95 14.36 2.43
N GLU A 228 19.41 13.34 1.71
CA GLU A 228 19.65 13.38 0.25
C GLU A 228 18.35 13.60 -0.52
N PHE A 229 17.28 12.89 -0.14
CA PHE A 229 15.96 13.07 -0.71
C PHE A 229 15.45 14.51 -0.54
N GLU A 230 15.56 15.07 0.67
CA GLU A 230 15.11 16.44 0.94
C GLU A 230 15.92 17.49 0.19
N ILE A 231 17.24 17.29 0.06
CA ILE A 231 18.10 18.14 -0.78
C ILE A 231 17.67 18.06 -2.24
N CYS A 232 17.49 16.85 -2.79
CA CYS A 232 17.05 16.64 -4.16
C CYS A 232 15.69 17.26 -4.40
N ARG A 233 14.75 17.12 -3.45
CA ARG A 233 13.41 17.68 -3.52
C ARG A 233 13.45 19.19 -3.60
N ARG A 234 14.23 19.84 -2.74
CA ARG A 234 14.40 21.30 -2.75
C ARG A 234 15.11 21.79 -4.01
N LEU A 235 16.19 21.13 -4.41
CA LEU A 235 16.92 21.48 -5.63
C LEU A 235 16.02 21.38 -6.86
N LYS A 236 15.25 20.29 -6.99
CA LYS A 236 14.28 20.11 -8.05
C LYS A 236 13.19 21.20 -8.00
N GLY A 237 12.68 21.53 -6.81
CA GLY A 237 11.73 22.63 -6.60
C GLY A 237 12.27 24.02 -6.97
N HIS A 238 13.60 24.21 -6.87
CA HIS A 238 14.33 25.39 -7.34
C HIS A 238 14.78 25.28 -8.82
N GLY A 239 14.24 24.32 -9.57
CA GLY A 239 14.52 24.14 -11.00
C GLY A 239 15.95 23.68 -11.30
N ALA A 240 16.65 23.07 -10.35
CA ALA A 240 17.95 22.47 -10.64
C ALA A 240 17.78 21.28 -11.59
N SER A 241 18.77 21.08 -12.47
CA SER A 241 18.82 19.88 -13.31
C SER A 241 19.30 18.68 -12.47
N PRO A 242 18.94 17.44 -12.87
CA PRO A 242 19.43 16.24 -12.20
C PRO A 242 20.96 16.14 -12.21
N GLU A 243 21.62 16.55 -13.29
CA GLU A 243 23.07 16.57 -13.45
C GLU A 243 23.72 17.53 -12.43
N ALA A 244 23.20 18.75 -12.30
CA ALA A 244 23.72 19.74 -11.35
C ALA A 244 23.52 19.30 -9.88
N ALA A 245 22.39 18.67 -9.56
CA ALA A 245 22.12 18.12 -8.24
C ALA A 245 23.03 16.93 -7.91
N TRP A 246 23.21 16.01 -8.87
CA TRP A 246 24.12 14.89 -8.75
C TRP A 246 25.56 15.32 -8.53
N ASN A 247 26.07 16.24 -9.35
CA ASN A 247 27.43 16.77 -9.21
C ASN A 247 27.65 17.42 -7.84
N ALA A 248 26.66 18.16 -7.33
CA ALA A 248 26.73 18.76 -6.00
C ALA A 248 26.78 17.74 -4.86
N LEU A 249 25.99 16.66 -4.95
CA LEU A 249 25.93 15.58 -3.94
C LEU A 249 27.14 14.65 -3.98
N THR A 250 27.75 14.46 -5.15
CA THR A 250 28.89 13.55 -5.35
C THR A 250 30.25 14.23 -5.19
N THR A 251 30.31 15.56 -5.21
CA THR A 251 31.55 16.31 -5.00
C THR A 251 31.86 16.42 -3.50
N ALA A 252 32.89 15.69 -3.07
CA ALA A 252 33.30 15.59 -1.65
C ALA A 252 33.57 16.95 -0.98
N ARG A 253 34.03 17.96 -1.74
CA ARG A 253 34.28 19.33 -1.24
C ARG A 253 33.00 20.05 -0.80
N ASN A 254 31.84 19.67 -1.34
CA ASN A 254 30.59 20.40 -1.11
C ASN A 254 29.81 19.87 0.09
N ARG A 255 29.91 18.56 0.41
CA ARG A 255 29.47 17.92 1.67
C ARG A 255 30.14 16.56 1.84
N SER A 256 31.18 16.52 2.67
CA SER A 256 31.99 15.31 2.93
C SER A 256 31.20 14.19 3.61
N ASP A 257 30.10 14.51 4.29
CA ASP A 257 29.21 13.58 5.00
C ASP A 257 28.21 12.84 4.09
N ILE A 258 28.10 13.21 2.81
CA ILE A 258 27.12 12.67 1.85
C ILE A 258 27.78 11.78 0.77
N GLY A 259 29.08 11.50 0.89
CA GLY A 259 29.97 10.98 -0.17
C GLY A 259 29.66 9.66 -0.91
N HIS A 260 28.63 8.85 -0.58
CA HIS A 260 28.32 7.60 -1.30
C HIS A 260 27.36 7.73 -2.49
N ALA A 261 26.88 8.93 -2.87
CA ALA A 261 26.11 9.04 -4.11
C ALA A 261 26.92 8.46 -5.28
N LYS A 262 28.25 8.61 -5.27
CA LYS A 262 29.17 7.99 -6.24
C LYS A 262 29.15 6.46 -6.27
N GLU A 263 28.82 5.78 -5.18
CA GLU A 263 28.86 4.32 -5.10
C GLU A 263 27.66 3.65 -5.76
N ARG A 264 26.55 4.38 -5.92
CA ARG A 264 25.31 3.85 -6.49
C ARG A 264 25.06 4.27 -7.94
N ASP A 265 25.98 5.02 -8.55
CA ASP A 265 25.88 5.54 -9.92
C ASP A 265 24.71 6.50 -10.22
N TYR A 266 24.84 7.22 -11.35
CA TYR A 266 23.91 8.27 -11.76
C TYR A 266 22.54 7.72 -12.17
N ALA A 267 22.49 6.50 -12.70
CA ALA A 267 21.26 5.87 -13.17
C ALA A 267 20.36 5.52 -11.98
N TRP A 268 20.93 4.94 -10.92
CA TRP A 268 20.21 4.67 -9.68
C TRP A 268 19.65 5.96 -9.06
N PHE A 269 20.47 7.02 -8.99
CA PHE A 269 20.06 8.33 -8.48
C PHE A 269 18.86 8.89 -9.27
N LEU A 270 18.93 8.84 -10.60
CA LEU A 270 17.87 9.35 -11.45
C LEU A 270 16.56 8.58 -11.26
N ILE A 271 16.61 7.25 -11.26
CA ILE A 271 15.43 6.38 -11.22
C ILE A 271 14.81 6.36 -9.81
N ASN A 272 15.64 6.18 -8.79
CA ASN A 272 15.16 5.89 -7.44
C ASN A 272 15.06 7.10 -6.53
N MET A 273 15.70 8.22 -6.87
CA MET A 273 15.61 9.44 -6.07
C MET A 273 15.03 10.59 -6.88
N TRP A 274 15.62 10.95 -8.01
CA TRP A 274 15.24 12.16 -8.74
C TRP A 274 13.86 12.06 -9.41
N ARG A 275 13.57 10.99 -10.16
CA ARG A 275 12.30 10.81 -10.89
C ARG A 275 11.12 10.56 -9.96
N LYS A 276 11.34 9.88 -8.83
CA LYS A 276 10.31 9.61 -7.82
C LYS A 276 9.87 10.86 -7.05
N ILE A 277 10.68 11.93 -7.03
CA ILE A 277 10.27 13.23 -6.49
C ILE A 277 9.24 13.88 -7.44
N ARG A 278 7.97 13.83 -7.06
CA ARG A 278 6.89 14.59 -7.71
C ARG A 278 6.79 15.97 -7.06
N LEU A 279 7.07 17.01 -7.83
CA LEU A 279 6.85 18.39 -7.37
C LEU A 279 5.38 18.76 -7.57
N VAL A 280 4.77 19.32 -6.54
CA VAL A 280 3.49 20.02 -6.68
C VAL A 280 3.81 21.36 -7.39
N PRO A 281 2.97 21.86 -8.33
CA PRO A 281 3.29 23.03 -9.14
C PRO A 281 3.83 24.22 -8.33
N ALA A 282 4.93 24.80 -8.82
CA ALA A 282 5.82 25.74 -8.13
C ALA A 282 5.15 27.01 -7.57
N VAL A 283 3.93 27.34 -7.98
CA VAL A 283 3.11 28.42 -7.40
C VAL A 283 2.78 28.14 -5.91
N LYS A 284 2.84 26.87 -5.48
CA LYS A 284 2.64 26.45 -4.08
C LYS A 284 3.94 26.29 -3.26
N GLU A 285 5.10 26.20 -3.90
CA GLU A 285 6.38 25.99 -3.20
C GLU A 285 7.20 27.28 -3.02
N GLN A 286 7.07 28.25 -3.93
CA GLN A 286 7.88 29.47 -3.90
C GLN A 286 7.51 30.48 -2.79
N ARG A 287 6.41 30.30 -2.05
CA ARG A 287 5.94 31.32 -1.11
C ARG A 287 6.56 31.33 0.28
N ASN A 288 7.31 30.31 0.73
CA ASN A 288 7.92 30.36 2.06
C ASN A 288 9.20 29.50 2.18
N GLY A 289 10.28 29.94 1.52
CA GLY A 289 11.61 29.71 2.06
C GLY A 289 11.90 30.70 3.19
N GLY A 290 12.35 30.20 4.36
CA GLY A 290 13.13 31.02 5.29
C GLY A 290 12.39 31.93 6.27
N ARG A 291 11.42 31.39 7.01
CA ARG A 291 11.12 31.74 8.42
C ARG A 291 10.11 30.72 8.91
N ARG A 292 10.42 30.01 10.00
CA ARG A 292 9.51 29.03 10.65
C ARG A 292 8.07 29.56 10.62
N ARG A 293 7.16 28.93 9.86
CA ARG A 293 5.75 29.30 9.83
C ARG A 293 4.83 28.10 10.10
N PRO A 294 3.75 28.33 10.86
CA PRO A 294 2.90 27.30 11.43
C PRO A 294 1.92 26.76 10.38
N THR A 295 1.77 25.44 10.24
CA THR A 295 0.56 24.76 9.72
C THR A 295 -0.22 25.49 8.60
N ASP A 296 0.44 26.06 7.60
CA ASP A 296 -0.20 26.77 6.48
C ASP A 296 -0.12 25.85 5.25
N GLY A 297 -1.13 24.99 5.09
CA GLY A 297 -1.27 24.06 3.96
C GLY A 297 -2.15 22.85 4.27
N TYR A 298 -2.19 22.42 5.53
CA TYR A 298 -3.17 21.45 6.01
C TYR A 298 -4.46 22.18 6.37
N ASP A 299 -5.42 22.15 5.45
CA ASP A 299 -6.77 22.61 5.73
C ASP A 299 -7.56 21.46 6.34
N TRP A 300 -7.66 21.43 7.67
CA TRP A 300 -8.50 20.47 8.38
C TRP A 300 -9.94 20.49 7.82
N ALA A 301 -10.45 21.66 7.45
CA ALA A 301 -11.79 21.80 6.92
C ALA A 301 -11.95 21.10 5.56
N ALA A 302 -10.87 20.89 4.80
CA ALA A 302 -10.90 20.14 3.55
C ALA A 302 -10.99 18.61 3.73
N TRP A 303 -10.83 18.10 4.96
CA TRP A 303 -10.87 16.67 5.26
C TRP A 303 -11.98 16.32 6.25
N ALA A 304 -12.04 17.05 7.36
CA ALA A 304 -12.94 16.73 8.46
C ALA A 304 -14.39 17.21 8.24
N LEU A 305 -14.61 18.40 7.68
CA LEU A 305 -15.98 18.86 7.39
C LEU A 305 -16.62 17.98 6.31
N PRO A 306 -15.94 17.63 5.20
CA PRO A 306 -16.42 16.62 4.27
C PRO A 306 -16.76 15.28 4.91
N MET A 307 -15.87 14.77 5.76
CA MET A 307 -16.13 13.51 6.46
C MET A 307 -17.37 13.62 7.35
N SER A 308 -17.49 14.70 8.14
CA SER A 308 -18.67 14.96 8.96
C SER A 308 -19.96 15.05 8.13
N ALA A 309 -19.93 15.74 6.99
CA ALA A 309 -21.08 15.86 6.09
C ALA A 309 -21.53 14.49 5.56
N ASN A 310 -20.57 13.65 5.13
CA ASN A 310 -20.84 12.30 4.66
C ASN A 310 -21.40 11.40 5.78
N VAL A 311 -20.84 11.47 6.99
CA VAL A 311 -21.38 10.75 8.16
C VAL A 311 -22.82 11.19 8.47
N ARG A 312 -23.12 12.50 8.39
CA ARG A 312 -24.46 13.05 8.67
C ARG A 312 -25.53 12.57 7.70
N ARG A 313 -25.19 12.36 6.42
CA ARG A 313 -26.11 11.76 5.43
C ARG A 313 -26.54 10.34 5.83
N LEU A 314 -25.73 9.65 6.61
CA LEU A 314 -25.94 8.28 7.05
C LEU A 314 -26.40 8.17 8.51
N TRP A 315 -26.72 9.29 9.18
CA TRP A 315 -27.10 9.26 10.60
C TRP A 315 -28.35 8.44 10.92
N SER A 316 -29.25 8.26 9.96
CA SER A 316 -30.42 7.39 10.13
C SER A 316 -30.05 5.90 10.30
N VAL A 317 -28.84 5.50 9.92
CA VAL A 317 -28.35 4.12 10.02
C VAL A 317 -28.00 3.76 11.48
N TRP A 318 -27.65 4.74 12.31
CA TRP A 318 -27.18 4.51 13.67
C TRP A 318 -28.09 5.17 14.71
N ASP A 319 -28.09 4.63 15.93
CA ASP A 319 -28.73 5.33 17.04
C ASP A 319 -28.05 6.70 17.27
N GLY A 320 -28.79 7.68 17.81
CA GLY A 320 -28.28 9.05 17.92
C GLY A 320 -27.01 9.20 18.75
N ARG A 321 -26.74 8.32 19.73
CA ARG A 321 -25.53 8.39 20.57
C ARG A 321 -24.32 7.81 19.85
N HIS A 322 -24.52 6.67 19.19
CA HIS A 322 -23.52 6.01 18.36
C HIS A 322 -23.17 6.87 17.15
N ALA A 323 -24.15 7.46 16.46
CA ALA A 323 -23.96 8.37 15.33
C ALA A 323 -22.99 9.53 15.65
N ARG A 324 -23.13 10.16 16.82
CA ARG A 324 -22.22 11.22 17.29
C ARG A 324 -20.81 10.69 17.59
N THR A 325 -20.71 9.45 18.04
CA THR A 325 -19.42 8.81 18.32
C THR A 325 -18.70 8.46 17.02
N VAL A 326 -19.45 7.90 16.06
CA VAL A 326 -19.00 7.65 14.69
C VAL A 326 -18.51 8.93 14.02
N GLU A 327 -19.26 10.04 14.10
CA GLU A 327 -18.84 11.34 13.58
C GLU A 327 -17.51 11.82 14.19
N HIS A 328 -17.34 11.67 15.50
CA HIS A 328 -16.09 12.05 16.17
C HIS A 328 -14.89 11.21 15.69
N VAL A 329 -15.04 9.88 15.66
CA VAL A 329 -13.97 8.98 15.21
C VAL A 329 -13.64 9.21 13.73
N ALA A 330 -14.66 9.43 12.89
CA ALA A 330 -14.49 9.69 11.46
C ALA A 330 -13.65 10.94 11.19
N ILE A 331 -13.91 12.02 11.92
CA ILE A 331 -13.17 13.28 11.79
C ILE A 331 -11.70 13.11 12.17
N VAL A 332 -11.40 12.38 13.26
CA VAL A 332 -10.03 12.11 13.68
C VAL A 332 -9.32 11.21 12.67
N ALA A 333 -10.01 10.19 12.14
CA ALA A 333 -9.48 9.34 11.09
C ALA A 333 -9.17 10.13 9.81
N ALA A 334 -10.10 10.96 9.35
CA ALA A 334 -9.91 11.84 8.19
C ALA A 334 -8.79 12.86 8.41
N ASP A 335 -8.63 13.39 9.64
CA ASP A 335 -7.53 14.28 9.97
C ASP A 335 -6.17 13.56 9.83
N ARG A 336 -6.05 12.35 10.39
CA ARG A 336 -4.83 11.54 10.27
C ARG A 336 -4.52 11.13 8.84
N ILE A 337 -5.53 10.71 8.07
CA ILE A 337 -5.38 10.35 6.66
C ILE A 337 -4.98 11.58 5.83
N GLY A 338 -5.62 12.74 6.05
CA GLY A 338 -5.31 13.96 5.32
C GLY A 338 -3.95 14.56 5.63
N ARG A 339 -3.34 14.20 6.77
CA ARG A 339 -1.94 14.52 7.10
C ARG A 339 -0.94 13.57 6.43
N SER A 340 -1.39 12.40 5.97
CA SER A 340 -0.55 11.45 5.25
C SER A 340 -0.41 11.85 3.79
N SER A 341 0.81 11.78 3.27
CA SER A 341 1.09 12.03 1.84
C SER A 341 0.55 10.93 0.92
N GLU A 342 0.14 9.78 1.47
CA GLU A 342 -0.30 8.61 0.69
C GLU A 342 -1.82 8.49 0.54
N GLY A 343 -2.62 9.39 1.13
CA GLY A 343 -4.09 9.26 1.12
C GLY A 343 -4.62 8.08 1.93
N ARG A 344 -3.74 7.42 2.69
CA ARG A 344 -4.02 6.34 3.65
C ARG A 344 -3.13 6.53 4.87
N ALA A 345 -3.58 6.09 6.04
CA ALA A 345 -2.82 6.18 7.27
C ALA A 345 -3.03 4.97 8.18
N PRO A 346 -2.00 4.53 8.91
CA PRO A 346 -2.20 3.62 10.04
C PRO A 346 -3.08 4.31 11.08
N LEU A 347 -4.12 3.62 11.55
CA LEU A 347 -4.99 4.09 12.62
C LEU A 347 -4.93 3.15 13.84
N PRO A 348 -3.83 3.14 14.60
CA PRO A 348 -3.73 2.30 15.79
C PRO A 348 -4.82 2.69 16.81
N LEU A 349 -5.47 1.70 17.42
CA LEU A 349 -6.58 1.98 18.34
C LEU A 349 -6.14 2.77 19.59
N ARG A 350 -4.91 2.57 20.05
CA ARG A 350 -4.32 3.32 21.18
C ARG A 350 -4.13 4.79 20.84
N ASP A 351 -3.66 5.07 19.63
CA ASP A 351 -3.48 6.41 19.09
C ASP A 351 -4.81 7.13 18.94
N LEU A 352 -5.83 6.45 18.41
CA LEU A 352 -7.18 7.01 18.33
C LEU A 352 -7.78 7.24 19.71
N MET A 353 -7.42 6.44 20.72
CA MET A 353 -7.80 6.70 22.11
C MET A 353 -7.13 7.98 22.66
N GLU A 354 -5.88 8.27 22.28
CA GLU A 354 -5.21 9.55 22.63
C GLU A 354 -5.88 10.76 22.00
N ASP A 355 -6.45 10.61 20.81
CA ASP A 355 -7.02 11.72 20.04
C ASP A 355 -8.51 11.94 20.31
N THR A 356 -9.26 10.88 20.61
CA THR A 356 -10.72 10.95 20.85
C THR A 356 -11.08 10.92 22.33
N GLY A 357 -10.17 10.48 23.20
CA GLY A 357 -10.45 10.24 24.63
C GLY A 357 -11.45 9.11 24.88
N ARG A 358 -11.68 8.23 23.89
CA ARG A 358 -12.63 7.11 23.96
C ARG A 358 -11.92 5.79 24.21
N ASP A 359 -12.63 4.84 24.81
CA ASP A 359 -12.11 3.49 24.97
C ASP A 359 -12.01 2.76 23.62
N ILE A 360 -11.13 1.78 23.58
CA ILE A 360 -10.79 1.00 22.39
C ILE A 360 -12.01 0.26 21.81
N LYS A 361 -12.91 -0.24 22.67
CA LYS A 361 -14.10 -0.98 22.22
C LYS A 361 -15.05 -0.05 21.47
N THR A 362 -15.27 1.14 22.01
CA THR A 362 -16.06 2.20 21.37
C THR A 362 -15.45 2.64 20.04
N ILE A 363 -14.13 2.87 19.99
CA ILE A 363 -13.43 3.25 18.76
C ILE A 363 -13.51 2.14 17.71
N SER A 364 -13.26 0.89 18.10
CA SER A 364 -13.33 -0.27 17.20
C SER A 364 -14.73 -0.45 16.61
N ALA A 365 -15.79 -0.26 17.41
CA ALA A 365 -17.16 -0.33 16.93
C ALA A 365 -17.48 0.80 15.94
N ALA A 366 -16.98 2.02 16.21
CA ALA A 366 -17.15 3.16 15.31
C ALA A 366 -16.39 2.98 13.98
N LEU A 367 -15.13 2.51 14.01
CA LEU A 367 -14.36 2.20 12.80
C LEU A 367 -15.04 1.11 11.96
N ARG A 368 -15.55 0.05 12.59
CA ARG A 368 -16.35 -0.98 11.90
C ARG A 368 -17.57 -0.36 11.23
N SER A 369 -18.34 0.45 11.96
CA SER A 369 -19.51 1.13 11.41
C SER A 369 -19.15 2.01 10.20
N LEU A 370 -18.00 2.68 10.21
CA LEU A 370 -17.51 3.49 9.08
C LEU A 370 -17.08 2.65 7.87
N VAL A 371 -16.53 1.47 8.11
CA VAL A 371 -16.19 0.51 7.05
C VAL A 371 -17.43 -0.12 6.45
N ASP A 372 -18.40 -0.52 7.30
CA ASP A 372 -19.65 -1.17 6.88
C ASP A 372 -20.47 -0.27 5.93
N VAL A 373 -20.40 1.04 6.13
CA VAL A 373 -21.07 2.02 5.26
C VAL A 373 -20.18 2.59 4.14
N GLY A 374 -18.94 2.09 4.01
CA GLY A 374 -18.03 2.45 2.92
C GLY A 374 -17.41 3.85 3.00
N LEU A 375 -17.44 4.52 4.16
CA LEU A 375 -16.77 5.81 4.36
C LEU A 375 -15.27 5.65 4.65
N LEU A 376 -14.87 4.52 5.22
CA LEU A 376 -13.47 4.10 5.34
C LEU A 376 -13.28 2.75 4.66
N VAL A 377 -12.10 2.54 4.08
CA VAL A 377 -11.68 1.24 3.56
C VAL A 377 -10.45 0.81 4.33
N ARG A 378 -10.48 -0.41 4.86
CA ARG A 378 -9.29 -1.02 5.47
C ARG A 378 -8.41 -1.57 4.35
N VAL A 379 -7.25 -0.96 4.18
CA VAL A 379 -6.28 -1.26 3.12
C VAL A 379 -5.33 -2.38 3.52
N SER A 380 -4.93 -2.42 4.79
CA SER A 380 -4.13 -3.51 5.31
C SER A 380 -4.47 -3.80 6.77
N ARG A 381 -4.28 -5.07 7.16
CA ARG A 381 -4.52 -5.54 8.51
C ARG A 381 -3.19 -5.84 9.18
N PHE A 382 -2.97 -5.25 10.35
CA PHE A 382 -1.82 -5.54 11.18
C PHE A 382 -2.32 -5.94 12.56
N SER A 383 -2.50 -7.26 12.76
CA SER A 383 -2.91 -7.84 14.05
C SER A 383 -1.77 -8.72 14.55
N TYR A 384 -1.06 -8.27 15.58
CA TYR A 384 0.03 -9.06 16.19
C TYR A 384 -0.49 -10.09 17.20
N SER A 385 -1.77 -10.05 17.58
CA SER A 385 -2.39 -11.02 18.46
C SER A 385 -3.89 -11.18 18.15
N ALA A 386 -4.53 -12.17 18.78
CA ALA A 386 -5.98 -12.36 18.75
C ALA A 386 -6.75 -11.24 19.47
N ASP A 387 -6.06 -10.39 20.25
CA ASP A 387 -6.67 -9.26 20.95
C ASP A 387 -6.81 -8.04 20.02
N VAL A 388 -8.05 -7.58 19.86
CA VAL A 388 -8.47 -6.43 19.06
C VAL A 388 -7.74 -5.16 19.48
N ALA A 389 -7.30 -5.04 20.73
CA ALA A 389 -6.62 -3.85 21.25
C ALA A 389 -5.22 -3.59 20.66
N SER A 390 -4.66 -4.56 19.94
CA SER A 390 -3.33 -4.49 19.32
C SER A 390 -3.33 -4.24 17.81
N ALA A 391 -4.51 -4.01 17.20
CA ALA A 391 -4.62 -3.79 15.77
C ALA A 391 -4.08 -2.40 15.35
N SER A 392 -3.18 -2.41 14.36
CA SER A 392 -2.64 -1.21 13.69
C SER A 392 -3.02 -1.20 12.21
N ASP A 393 -4.30 -1.48 11.94
CA ASP A 393 -4.84 -1.51 10.59
C ASP A 393 -4.64 -0.17 9.87
N VAL A 394 -4.34 -0.23 8.57
CA VAL A 394 -4.20 0.95 7.72
C VAL A 394 -5.52 1.19 7.01
N TYR A 395 -5.97 2.44 7.03
CA TYR A 395 -7.23 2.86 6.44
C TYR A 395 -7.02 3.95 5.40
N ALA A 396 -7.86 3.95 4.38
CA ALA A 396 -8.04 5.02 3.42
C ALA A 396 -9.48 5.54 3.47
N LEU A 397 -9.72 6.70 2.88
CA LEU A 397 -11.09 7.18 2.64
C LEU A 397 -11.76 6.29 1.59
N GLY A 398 -13.01 5.89 1.83
CA GLY A 398 -13.75 5.02 0.92
C GLY A 398 -14.42 5.74 -0.25
N GLY A 399 -14.87 4.98 -1.25
CA GLY A 399 -15.44 5.52 -2.50
C GLY A 399 -16.79 6.26 -2.33
N ALA A 400 -17.47 6.09 -1.19
CA ALA A 400 -18.65 6.87 -0.83
C ALA A 400 -18.32 8.29 -0.35
N TYR A 401 -17.03 8.64 -0.27
CA TYR A 401 -16.55 9.97 0.07
C TYR A 401 -16.68 10.90 -1.13
N GLU A 402 -17.76 11.69 -1.19
CA GLU A 402 -17.83 12.82 -2.12
C GLU A 402 -16.83 13.90 -1.68
N THR A 403 -15.95 14.34 -2.58
CA THR A 403 -15.08 15.51 -2.40
C THR A 403 -15.93 16.78 -2.41
N PRO A 404 -16.14 17.49 -1.29
CA PRO A 404 -17.01 18.65 -1.28
C PRO A 404 -16.20 19.93 -1.49
N LYS A 405 -16.85 20.90 -2.13
CA LYS A 405 -16.41 22.30 -2.19
C LYS A 405 -16.09 22.78 -0.78
N SER A 406 -14.85 23.23 -0.58
CA SER A 406 -14.44 23.91 0.66
C SER A 406 -15.44 25.05 0.93
N LEU A 407 -16.19 24.94 2.01
CA LEU A 407 -17.00 26.05 2.52
C LEU A 407 -16.02 27.03 3.18
N THR A 408 -15.43 27.92 2.40
CA THR A 408 -14.63 29.03 2.93
C THR A 408 -15.51 29.96 3.78
N PRO A 409 -14.99 30.62 4.84
CA PRO A 409 -13.70 30.42 5.51
C PRO A 409 -13.90 29.84 6.92
N THR A 410 -13.30 28.69 7.22
CA THR A 410 -13.14 28.23 8.61
C THR A 410 -12.18 29.20 9.33
N PRO A 411 -12.58 29.84 10.45
CA PRO A 411 -11.69 30.72 11.19
C PRO A 411 -10.39 30.00 11.60
N ARG A 412 -9.23 30.67 11.56
CA ARG A 412 -7.93 30.12 11.99
C ARG A 412 -7.92 29.55 13.42
N SER A 413 -8.91 29.92 14.24
CA SER A 413 -9.19 29.38 15.55
C SER A 413 -9.50 27.87 15.57
N TYR A 414 -9.88 27.30 14.42
CA TYR A 414 -10.18 25.88 14.23
C TYR A 414 -9.03 25.07 13.62
N THR A 415 -7.88 25.69 13.34
CA THR A 415 -6.66 25.01 12.87
C THR A 415 -5.43 25.17 13.80
N PRO A 416 -5.54 25.19 15.15
CA PRO A 416 -4.36 25.27 16.01
C PRO A 416 -3.67 23.90 16.19
N ARG A 417 -2.39 23.93 16.62
CA ARG A 417 -1.52 22.77 16.95
C ARG A 417 -2.14 21.70 17.86
N SER A 418 -3.21 22.03 18.58
CA SER A 418 -4.06 21.10 19.32
C SER A 418 -5.52 21.33 18.90
N ALA A 419 -5.90 20.66 17.82
CA ALA A 419 -7.27 20.31 17.45
C ALA A 419 -8.29 20.46 18.59
N LEU A 420 -9.08 21.55 18.59
CA LEU A 420 -10.15 21.79 19.57
C LEU A 420 -11.07 20.57 19.74
N TRP A 421 -11.30 19.82 18.65
CA TRP A 421 -12.16 18.63 18.64
C TRP A 421 -11.64 17.48 19.50
N HIS A 422 -10.33 17.33 19.69
CA HIS A 422 -9.79 16.29 20.58
C HIS A 422 -10.28 16.50 22.01
N ALA A 423 -10.47 17.76 22.42
CA ALA A 423 -10.88 18.12 23.78
C ALA A 423 -12.41 18.26 23.94
N LEU A 424 -13.19 18.17 22.86
CA LEU A 424 -14.66 18.21 22.91
C LEU A 424 -15.23 16.81 23.02
N GLY A 425 -16.23 16.63 23.89
CA GLY A 425 -17.04 15.41 23.85
C GLY A 425 -17.85 15.34 22.56
N SER A 426 -18.16 14.13 22.09
CA SER A 426 -18.91 13.89 20.82
C SER A 426 -20.19 14.73 20.68
N SER A 427 -20.86 14.95 21.79
CA SER A 427 -22.03 15.82 21.92
C SER A 427 -21.78 17.30 21.60
N ALA A 428 -20.75 17.90 22.22
CA ALA A 428 -20.36 19.28 21.97
C ALA A 428 -19.79 19.45 20.57
N LEU A 429 -19.00 18.48 20.11
CA LEU A 429 -18.45 18.45 18.75
C LEU A 429 -19.57 18.43 17.70
N SER A 430 -20.58 17.58 17.87
CA SER A 430 -21.68 17.48 16.90
C SER A 430 -22.53 18.76 16.83
N LEU A 431 -22.77 19.43 17.97
CA LEU A 431 -23.43 20.73 18.00
C LEU A 431 -22.62 21.80 17.24
N LEU A 432 -21.31 21.84 17.46
CA LEU A 432 -20.39 22.74 16.75
C LEU A 432 -20.36 22.46 15.24
N LEU A 433 -20.27 21.20 14.83
CA LEU A 433 -20.28 20.84 13.41
C LEU A 433 -21.60 21.22 12.74
N THR A 434 -22.71 21.18 13.48
CA THR A 434 -24.03 21.61 12.99
C THR A 434 -24.05 23.10 12.67
N THR A 435 -23.46 23.94 13.53
CA THR A 435 -23.34 25.38 13.24
C THR A 435 -22.35 25.67 12.11
N LEU A 436 -21.29 24.87 11.97
CA LEU A 436 -20.33 24.98 10.86
C LEU A 436 -20.97 24.62 9.52
N HIS A 437 -21.72 23.53 9.44
CA HIS A 437 -22.41 23.11 8.22
C HIS A 437 -23.52 24.08 7.79
N ALA A 438 -24.24 24.67 8.76
CA ALA A 438 -25.33 25.58 8.45
C ALA A 438 -24.87 26.97 7.97
N GLY A 439 -23.67 27.42 8.37
CA GLY A 439 -23.10 28.73 8.00
C GLY A 439 -23.91 29.96 8.46
N THR A 440 -25.01 29.76 9.18
CA THR A 440 -26.00 30.78 9.53
C THR A 440 -26.41 30.64 11.00
N ARG A 441 -27.24 31.57 11.50
CA ARG A 441 -27.76 31.54 12.87
C ARG A 441 -28.77 30.41 13.01
N LEU A 442 -28.63 29.59 14.04
CA LEU A 442 -29.54 28.48 14.33
C LEU A 442 -30.22 28.64 15.68
N SER A 443 -31.50 28.26 15.72
CA SER A 443 -32.28 28.17 16.98
C SER A 443 -31.93 26.91 17.78
N LEU A 444 -32.23 26.89 19.08
CA LEU A 444 -32.03 25.71 19.94
C LEU A 444 -32.73 24.47 19.38
N ARG A 445 -33.96 24.64 18.88
CA ARG A 445 -34.76 23.56 18.29
C ARG A 445 -34.11 23.03 17.02
N THR A 446 -33.66 23.92 16.14
CA THR A 446 -33.00 23.55 14.88
C THR A 446 -31.69 22.82 15.17
N LEU A 447 -30.89 23.32 16.13
CA LEU A 447 -29.66 22.67 16.56
C LEU A 447 -29.90 21.27 17.10
N ALA A 448 -30.87 21.10 18.01
CA ALA A 448 -31.14 19.80 18.61
C ALA A 448 -31.64 18.77 17.60
N THR A 449 -32.45 19.21 16.62
CA THR A 449 -32.93 18.34 15.54
C THR A 449 -31.79 17.97 14.60
N ALA A 450 -31.04 18.96 14.12
CA ALA A 450 -29.94 18.79 13.16
C ALA A 450 -28.64 18.21 13.78
N SER A 451 -28.62 17.91 15.08
CA SER A 451 -27.55 17.18 15.77
C SER A 451 -28.02 15.83 16.35
N HIS A 452 -29.19 15.35 15.92
CA HIS A 452 -29.79 14.07 16.35
C HIS A 452 -29.96 13.95 17.88
N TYR A 453 -30.23 15.06 18.56
CA TYR A 453 -30.51 15.07 20.00
C TYR A 453 -31.97 14.72 20.33
N SER A 454 -32.92 15.09 19.46
CA SER A 454 -34.34 14.77 19.61
C SER A 454 -35.08 15.03 18.30
N SER A 455 -36.14 14.25 18.04
CA SER A 455 -37.10 14.44 16.95
C SER A 455 -38.21 15.46 17.25
N SER A 456 -38.13 16.18 18.38
CA SER A 456 -39.11 17.16 18.88
C SER A 456 -40.33 16.52 19.57
N PRO A 457 -40.88 17.08 20.67
CA PRO A 457 -40.38 18.23 21.45
C PRO A 457 -39.19 17.88 22.37
N LEU A 458 -38.41 18.89 22.77
CA LEU A 458 -37.29 18.72 23.69
C LEU A 458 -37.76 18.66 25.14
N SER A 459 -37.32 17.65 25.89
CA SER A 459 -37.53 17.61 27.34
C SER A 459 -36.75 18.72 28.05
N THR A 460 -37.21 19.12 29.25
CA THR A 460 -36.53 20.15 30.07
C THR A 460 -35.06 19.79 30.32
N ARG A 461 -34.78 18.52 30.58
CA ARG A 461 -33.41 17.99 30.78
C ARG A 461 -32.57 18.09 29.51
N GLN A 462 -33.13 17.79 28.34
CA GLN A 462 -32.43 17.93 27.05
C GLN A 462 -32.12 19.40 26.75
N ARG A 463 -33.07 20.31 27.02
CA ARG A 463 -32.83 21.75 26.87
C ARG A 463 -31.69 22.21 27.77
N GLN A 464 -31.75 21.90 29.07
CA GLN A 464 -30.68 22.24 30.02
C GLN A 464 -29.32 21.70 29.59
N LEU A 465 -29.25 20.44 29.15
CA LEU A 465 -28.02 19.82 28.68
C LEU A 465 -27.44 20.53 27.44
N ILE A 466 -28.27 20.74 26.40
CA ILE A 466 -27.82 21.36 25.15
C ILE A 466 -27.43 22.81 25.40
N THR A 467 -28.24 23.57 26.14
CA THR A 467 -27.92 24.95 26.53
C THR A 467 -26.63 25.02 27.35
N GLY A 468 -26.40 24.07 28.27
CA GLY A 468 -25.13 23.98 29.01
C GLY A 468 -23.92 23.80 28.08
N LEU A 469 -24.03 22.88 27.11
CA LEU A 469 -22.96 22.65 26.12
C LEU A 469 -22.75 23.85 25.19
N LEU A 470 -23.83 24.52 24.75
CA LEU A 470 -23.75 25.72 23.92
C LEU A 470 -23.10 26.89 24.69
N ASN A 471 -23.48 27.09 25.96
CA ASN A 471 -22.86 28.09 26.82
C ASN A 471 -21.38 27.81 27.04
N GLU A 472 -21.00 26.54 27.21
CA GLU A 472 -19.60 26.11 27.30
C GLU A 472 -18.81 26.44 26.01
N LEU A 473 -19.42 26.27 24.82
CA LEU A 473 -18.82 26.65 23.54
C LEU A 473 -18.74 28.18 23.35
N VAL A 474 -19.72 28.94 23.86
CA VAL A 474 -19.73 30.41 23.85
C VAL A 474 -18.64 30.97 24.77
N GLN A 475 -18.54 30.47 26.01
CA GLN A 475 -17.47 30.83 26.95
C GLN A 475 -16.05 30.58 26.40
N ARG A 476 -15.94 29.68 25.41
CA ARG A 476 -14.67 29.32 24.76
C ARG A 476 -14.37 30.14 23.50
N ASN A 477 -15.20 31.13 23.17
CA ASN A 477 -15.15 31.90 21.93
C ASN A 477 -15.24 31.03 20.66
N VAL A 478 -15.88 29.86 20.75
CA VAL A 478 -16.11 28.97 19.60
C VAL A 478 -17.42 29.37 18.91
N LEU A 479 -18.47 29.58 19.71
CA LEU A 479 -19.75 30.11 19.24
C LEU A 479 -19.96 31.54 19.76
N SER A 480 -20.78 32.31 19.07
CA SER A 480 -21.35 33.56 19.58
C SER A 480 -22.86 33.42 19.70
N GLN A 481 -23.41 33.92 20.80
CA GLN A 481 -24.85 33.99 21.02
C GLN A 481 -25.39 35.35 20.53
N ASP A 482 -26.33 35.31 19.59
CA ASP A 482 -26.95 36.48 18.94
C ASP A 482 -28.41 36.64 19.41
N GLY A 483 -28.60 36.71 20.73
CA GLY A 483 -29.93 36.74 21.38
C GLY A 483 -30.22 35.48 22.22
N PRO A 484 -31.37 35.43 22.91
CA PRO A 484 -31.62 34.40 23.92
C PRO A 484 -31.60 32.96 23.37
N ASP A 485 -32.02 32.75 22.12
CA ASP A 485 -32.18 31.42 21.51
C ASP A 485 -31.46 31.24 20.15
N ALA A 486 -30.44 32.05 19.85
CA ALA A 486 -29.75 32.00 18.56
C ALA A 486 -28.23 31.90 18.72
N TRP A 487 -27.62 30.90 18.08
CA TRP A 487 -26.18 30.68 18.08
C TRP A 487 -25.62 30.65 16.65
N ARG A 488 -24.41 31.16 16.48
CA ARG A 488 -23.62 31.07 15.25
C ARG A 488 -22.14 30.85 15.58
N ASN A 489 -21.34 30.51 14.57
CA ASN A 489 -19.89 30.41 14.74
C ASN A 489 -19.30 31.78 15.14
N SER A 490 -18.41 31.79 16.14
CA SER A 490 -17.74 33.01 16.55
C SER A 490 -16.78 33.48 15.45
N THR A 491 -16.84 34.77 15.13
CA THR A 491 -15.85 35.46 14.28
C THR A 491 -14.81 36.22 15.11
N LYS A 492 -14.89 36.16 16.45
CA LYS A 492 -14.08 36.97 17.37
C LYS A 492 -13.18 36.10 18.26
N GLY A 493 -11.91 36.51 18.38
CA GLY A 493 -10.98 36.05 19.42
C GLY A 493 -10.27 34.71 19.14
N ALA A 494 -9.22 34.44 19.94
CA ALA A 494 -8.57 33.14 20.00
C ALA A 494 -9.44 32.17 20.81
N VAL A 495 -9.60 30.93 20.31
CA VAL A 495 -10.38 29.89 20.99
C VAL A 495 -9.69 29.50 22.30
N THR A 496 -10.47 29.49 23.39
CA THR A 496 -9.99 29.02 24.69
C THR A 496 -10.22 27.50 24.78
N GLN A 497 -9.14 26.75 24.99
CA GLN A 497 -9.19 25.29 25.00
C GLN A 497 -9.92 24.72 26.24
N PRO A 498 -10.66 23.60 26.13
CA PRO A 498 -11.39 22.99 27.23
C PRO A 498 -10.47 22.48 28.36
N ARG A 499 -10.43 23.13 29.53
CA ARG A 499 -9.60 22.64 30.66
C ARG A 499 -9.98 21.22 31.11
N ALA A 500 -11.26 20.87 31.14
CA ALA A 500 -11.72 19.54 31.57
C ALA A 500 -11.43 18.43 30.54
N GLY A 501 -11.71 18.66 29.26
CA GLY A 501 -11.36 17.73 28.18
C GLY A 501 -9.86 17.52 28.06
N LEU A 502 -9.08 18.60 28.18
CA LEU A 502 -7.62 18.52 28.22
C LEU A 502 -7.09 17.71 29.41
N ARG A 503 -7.76 17.72 30.57
CA ARG A 503 -7.37 16.88 31.73
C ARG A 503 -7.61 15.40 31.45
N ILE A 504 -8.74 15.04 30.83
CA ILE A 504 -9.04 13.65 30.44
C ILE A 504 -8.01 13.16 29.42
N LEU A 505 -7.75 13.97 28.37
CA LEU A 505 -6.72 13.67 27.38
C LEU A 505 -5.33 13.57 28.01
N ALA A 506 -4.97 14.48 28.91
CA ALA A 506 -3.70 14.44 29.61
C ALA A 506 -3.56 13.15 30.43
N ALA A 507 -4.61 12.73 31.15
CA ALA A 507 -4.59 11.48 31.90
C ALA A 507 -4.43 10.25 30.98
N VAL A 508 -5.15 10.21 29.84
CA VAL A 508 -5.02 9.14 28.84
C VAL A 508 -3.62 9.12 28.23
N ARG A 509 -3.08 10.27 27.84
CA ARG A 509 -1.73 10.41 27.30
C ARG A 509 -0.66 10.03 28.31
N THR A 510 -0.81 10.42 29.57
CA THR A 510 0.09 10.00 30.65
C THR A 510 0.03 8.48 30.84
N ARG A 511 -1.16 7.88 30.83
CA ARG A 511 -1.31 6.41 30.91
C ARG A 511 -0.61 5.73 29.73
N ILE A 512 -0.89 6.13 28.49
CA ILE A 512 -0.27 5.53 27.30
C ILE A 512 1.23 5.79 27.27
N ALA A 513 1.71 6.96 27.68
CA ALA A 513 3.14 7.23 27.78
C ALA A 513 3.82 6.29 28.78
N ARG A 514 3.18 6.00 29.92
CA ARG A 514 3.65 5.00 30.89
C ARG A 514 3.62 3.59 30.32
N GLU A 515 2.54 3.19 29.64
CA GLU A 515 2.45 1.90 28.96
C GLU A 515 3.54 1.74 27.89
N ARG A 516 3.75 2.75 27.04
CA ARG A 516 4.82 2.77 26.02
C ARG A 516 6.21 2.75 26.65
N ALA A 517 6.41 3.44 27.77
CA ALA A 517 7.68 3.39 28.51
C ALA A 517 7.91 2.02 29.14
N ALA A 518 6.90 1.41 29.75
CA ALA A 518 6.95 0.05 30.30
C ALA A 518 7.20 -0.98 29.19
N PHE A 519 6.52 -0.84 28.05
CA PHE A 519 6.75 -1.69 26.89
C PHE A 519 8.15 -1.52 26.33
N ARG A 520 8.66 -0.29 26.17
CA ARG A 520 10.06 -0.07 25.75
C ARG A 520 11.05 -0.68 26.73
N SER A 521 10.79 -0.54 28.03
CA SER A 521 11.65 -1.15 29.06
C SER A 521 11.62 -2.68 29.00
N LEU A 522 10.46 -3.28 28.72
CA LEU A 522 10.32 -4.71 28.50
C LEU A 522 11.04 -5.16 27.22
N VAL A 523 10.84 -4.44 26.12
CA VAL A 523 11.49 -4.73 24.83
C VAL A 523 13.00 -4.64 25.01
N GLU A 524 13.51 -3.61 25.67
CA GLU A 524 14.95 -3.43 25.89
C GLU A 524 15.52 -4.55 26.77
N SER A 525 14.83 -4.91 27.86
CA SER A 525 15.28 -5.98 28.76
C SER A 525 15.20 -7.37 28.14
N GLN A 526 14.26 -7.58 27.22
CA GLN A 526 14.06 -8.84 26.52
C GLN A 526 14.73 -8.88 25.15
N ARG A 527 15.35 -7.78 24.71
CA ARG A 527 15.80 -7.60 23.32
C ARG A 527 16.74 -8.70 22.88
N GLU A 528 17.79 -8.96 23.67
CA GLU A 528 18.76 -9.99 23.33
C GLU A 528 18.15 -11.39 23.46
N SER A 529 17.34 -11.67 24.48
CA SER A 529 16.65 -12.96 24.61
C SER A 529 15.68 -13.24 23.45
N TRP A 530 14.90 -12.25 23.02
CA TRP A 530 14.02 -12.35 21.86
C TRP A 530 14.80 -12.47 20.56
N LYS A 531 15.92 -11.75 20.42
CA LYS A 531 16.80 -11.85 19.26
C LYS A 531 17.47 -13.22 19.19
N GLU A 532 17.91 -13.77 20.32
CA GLU A 532 18.41 -15.14 20.43
C GLU A 532 17.33 -16.16 20.08
N THR A 533 16.13 -16.02 20.66
CA THR A 533 14.98 -16.87 20.36
C THR A 533 14.60 -16.81 18.89
N TRP A 534 14.52 -15.61 18.32
CA TRP A 534 14.24 -15.39 16.91
C TRP A 534 15.33 -15.98 16.02
N THR A 535 16.60 -15.80 16.39
CA THR A 535 17.73 -16.37 15.64
C THR A 535 17.72 -17.88 15.70
N ALA A 536 17.43 -18.47 16.87
CA ALA A 536 17.29 -19.91 17.05
C ALA A 536 16.11 -20.47 16.27
N GLN A 537 14.94 -19.82 16.31
CA GLN A 537 13.77 -20.19 15.52
C GLN A 537 14.04 -20.06 14.02
N LYS A 538 14.66 -18.98 13.59
CA LYS A 538 15.09 -18.76 12.20
C LYS A 538 16.06 -19.85 11.77
N GLN A 539 17.06 -20.18 12.59
CA GLN A 539 18.03 -21.22 12.26
C GLN A 539 17.36 -22.60 12.19
N ALA A 540 16.51 -22.94 13.15
CA ALA A 540 15.75 -24.19 13.14
C ALA A 540 14.83 -24.28 11.91
N ALA A 541 14.14 -23.20 11.55
CA ALA A 541 13.34 -23.12 10.33
C ALA A 541 14.20 -23.30 9.07
N LEU A 542 15.38 -22.66 9.03
CA LEU A 542 16.34 -22.85 7.93
C LEU A 542 16.85 -24.29 7.86
N GLU A 543 17.15 -24.96 8.97
CA GLU A 543 17.56 -26.37 8.97
C GLU A 543 16.43 -27.30 8.51
N VAL A 544 15.19 -27.09 8.98
CA VAL A 544 14.02 -27.85 8.49
C VAL A 544 13.80 -27.62 7.00
N MET A 545 13.94 -26.38 6.53
CA MET A 545 13.83 -26.05 5.11
C MET A 545 14.95 -26.70 4.28
N LYS A 546 16.19 -26.73 4.80
CA LYS A 546 17.32 -27.43 4.17
C LYS A 546 17.05 -28.92 4.05
N GLU A 547 16.61 -29.57 5.12
CA GLU A 547 16.34 -31.00 5.13
C GLU A 547 15.22 -31.35 4.15
N ARG A 548 14.09 -30.64 4.20
CA ARG A 548 12.99 -30.82 3.24
C ARG A 548 13.42 -30.61 1.80
N ARG A 549 14.25 -29.59 1.53
CA ARG A 549 14.75 -29.31 0.19
C ARG A 549 15.71 -30.40 -0.29
N ARG A 550 16.54 -30.95 0.60
CA ARG A 550 17.42 -32.09 0.31
C ARG A 550 16.61 -33.35 0.01
N GLU A 551 15.62 -33.67 0.83
CA GLU A 551 14.70 -34.79 0.59
C GLU A 551 13.95 -34.63 -0.75
N HIS A 552 13.50 -33.41 -1.07
CA HIS A 552 12.84 -33.10 -2.33
C HIS A 552 13.79 -33.29 -3.52
N GLN A 553 15.05 -32.84 -3.42
CA GLN A 553 16.07 -33.03 -4.46
C GLN A 553 16.40 -34.51 -4.68
N ILE A 554 16.51 -35.30 -3.61
CA ILE A 554 16.75 -36.75 -3.71
C ILE A 554 15.55 -37.42 -4.41
N LYS A 555 14.34 -37.17 -3.93
CA LYS A 555 13.11 -37.72 -4.54
C LYS A 555 12.94 -37.30 -5.99
N TRP A 556 13.25 -36.04 -6.31
CA TRP A 556 13.25 -35.54 -7.69
C TRP A 556 14.26 -36.28 -8.55
N TRP A 557 15.50 -36.45 -8.08
CA TRP A 557 16.52 -37.16 -8.84
C TRP A 557 16.16 -38.63 -9.05
N GLU A 558 15.59 -39.28 -8.04
CA GLU A 558 15.13 -40.67 -8.10
C GLU A 558 13.89 -40.86 -9.00
N SER A 559 13.06 -39.82 -9.15
CA SER A 559 11.88 -39.89 -10.03
C SER A 559 12.20 -39.78 -11.51
N LEU A 560 13.42 -39.37 -11.88
CA LEU A 560 13.88 -39.33 -13.27
C LEU A 560 14.13 -40.72 -13.84
N SER A 561 13.74 -40.92 -15.10
CA SER A 561 14.07 -42.14 -15.85
C SER A 561 15.59 -42.37 -15.89
N ALA A 562 16.01 -43.63 -16.01
CA ALA A 562 17.44 -43.97 -16.09
C ALA A 562 18.13 -43.28 -17.28
N GLU A 563 17.44 -43.16 -18.41
CA GLU A 563 17.91 -42.49 -19.62
C GLU A 563 18.11 -40.98 -19.39
N GLU A 564 17.16 -40.30 -18.73
CA GLU A 564 17.30 -38.87 -18.39
C GLU A 564 18.42 -38.61 -17.39
N ARG A 565 18.58 -39.48 -16.37
CA ARG A 565 19.69 -39.36 -15.42
C ARG A 565 21.04 -39.46 -16.14
N GLN A 566 21.19 -40.42 -17.05
CA GLN A 566 22.41 -40.58 -17.86
C GLN A 566 22.65 -39.41 -18.83
N LEU A 567 21.60 -38.89 -19.47
CA LEU A 567 21.70 -37.73 -20.34
C LEU A 567 22.16 -36.49 -19.56
N ARG A 568 21.56 -36.24 -18.39
CA ARG A 568 21.92 -35.10 -17.53
C ARG A 568 23.33 -35.22 -16.98
N GLN A 569 23.74 -36.41 -16.54
CA GLN A 569 25.12 -36.67 -16.13
C GLN A 569 26.12 -36.38 -17.26
N ARG A 570 25.81 -36.78 -18.50
CA ARG A 570 26.65 -36.45 -19.67
C ARG A 570 26.75 -34.95 -19.90
N ILE A 571 25.62 -34.25 -19.93
CA ILE A 571 25.56 -32.78 -20.12
C ILE A 571 26.39 -32.07 -19.05
N TRP A 572 26.24 -32.44 -17.77
CA TRP A 572 27.00 -31.84 -16.69
C TRP A 572 28.49 -32.14 -16.78
N LYS A 573 28.86 -33.38 -17.14
CA LYS A 573 30.25 -33.76 -17.36
C LYS A 573 30.87 -32.98 -18.51
N GLU A 574 30.14 -32.77 -19.61
CA GLU A 574 30.59 -31.94 -20.73
C GLU A 574 30.74 -30.47 -20.31
N HIS A 575 29.75 -29.89 -19.61
CA HIS A 575 29.86 -28.53 -19.08
C HIS A 575 31.04 -28.37 -18.14
N TRP A 576 31.30 -29.34 -17.26
CA TRP A 576 32.44 -29.33 -16.37
C TRP A 576 33.77 -29.41 -17.13
N ASN A 577 33.86 -30.31 -18.11
CA ASN A 577 35.03 -30.50 -18.94
C ASN A 577 35.31 -29.28 -19.84
N ASN A 578 34.29 -28.55 -20.24
CA ASN A 578 34.40 -27.34 -21.05
C ASN A 578 34.57 -26.05 -20.22
N ALA A 579 34.32 -26.09 -18.92
CA ALA A 579 34.50 -24.96 -18.03
C ALA A 579 36.00 -24.64 -17.81
N THR A 580 36.32 -23.36 -17.77
CA THR A 580 37.65 -22.84 -17.45
C THR A 580 38.03 -23.17 -16.00
N LEU A 581 39.33 -23.09 -15.69
CA LEU A 581 39.84 -23.39 -14.35
C LEU A 581 39.26 -22.44 -13.26
N ALA A 582 39.01 -21.18 -13.63
CA ALA A 582 38.35 -20.20 -12.76
C ALA A 582 36.87 -20.52 -12.52
N GLU A 583 36.13 -20.94 -13.55
CA GLU A 583 34.73 -21.35 -13.43
C GLU A 583 34.57 -22.62 -12.60
N ARG A 584 35.46 -23.60 -12.79
CA ARG A 584 35.50 -24.81 -11.94
C ARG A 584 35.78 -24.46 -10.48
N GLN A 585 36.70 -23.53 -10.22
CA GLN A 585 37.00 -23.09 -8.85
C GLN A 585 35.83 -22.34 -8.22
N ALA A 586 35.18 -21.44 -8.96
CA ALA A 586 33.97 -20.74 -8.53
C ALA A 586 32.83 -21.72 -8.26
N ARG A 587 32.66 -22.75 -9.10
CA ARG A 587 31.68 -23.82 -8.92
C ARG A 587 31.98 -24.67 -7.68
N LYS A 588 33.24 -25.03 -7.43
CA LYS A 588 33.66 -25.73 -6.21
C LYS A 588 33.44 -24.90 -4.95
N GLU A 589 33.74 -23.60 -4.99
CA GLU A 589 33.49 -22.69 -3.87
C GLU A 589 32.00 -22.46 -3.64
N TYR A 590 31.21 -22.40 -4.71
CA TYR A 590 29.76 -22.34 -4.65
C TYR A 590 29.21 -23.62 -4.00
N LEU A 591 29.61 -24.80 -4.47
CA LEU A 591 29.20 -26.09 -3.90
C LEU A 591 29.72 -26.29 -2.47
N LYS A 592 30.90 -25.76 -2.11
CA LYS A 592 31.39 -25.75 -0.72
C LYS A 592 30.58 -24.83 0.18
N ARG A 593 30.16 -23.66 -0.33
CA ARG A 593 29.25 -22.75 0.38
C ARG A 593 27.83 -23.34 0.51
N GLN A 594 27.46 -24.20 -0.43
CA GLN A 594 26.17 -24.91 -0.49
C GLN A 594 26.29 -26.38 -0.06
N ARG A 595 27.39 -26.81 0.58
CA ARG A 595 27.66 -28.22 0.95
C ARG A 595 26.53 -28.91 1.74
N PRO A 596 25.77 -28.21 2.60
CA PRO A 596 24.58 -28.79 3.25
C PRO A 596 23.42 -29.12 2.29
N MET A 597 23.48 -28.69 1.03
CA MET A 597 22.41 -28.71 0.03
C MET A 597 22.82 -29.33 -1.31
N ALA A 598 24.06 -29.82 -1.42
CA ALA A 598 24.55 -30.51 -2.62
C ALA A 598 24.35 -32.01 -2.45
N THR A 599 23.82 -32.67 -3.48
CA THR A 599 23.65 -34.12 -3.51
C THR A 599 24.98 -34.84 -3.76
N ASP A 600 25.10 -36.11 -3.37
CA ASP A 600 26.34 -36.90 -3.54
C ASP A 600 26.77 -36.99 -5.02
N TRP A 601 25.82 -36.90 -5.97
CA TRP A 601 26.11 -36.88 -7.39
C TRP A 601 26.53 -35.48 -7.91
N GLU A 602 26.09 -34.37 -7.30
CA GLU A 602 26.62 -33.01 -7.58
C GLU A 602 28.01 -32.79 -6.99
N LEU A 603 28.38 -33.57 -5.97
CA LEU A 603 29.71 -33.59 -5.40
C LEU A 603 30.67 -34.52 -6.17
N ALA A 604 30.12 -35.52 -6.88
CA ALA A 604 30.88 -36.49 -7.68
C ALA A 604 31.09 -36.07 -9.16
N ALA A 605 30.24 -35.18 -9.69
CA ALA A 605 30.42 -34.51 -10.98
C ALA A 605 31.37 -33.31 -10.85
#